data_AF-A0A0K1P088-F1
#
_entry.id   AF-A0A0K1P088-F1
#
_cell.length_a   1.000
_cell.length_b   1.000
_cell.length_c   1.000
_cell.angle_alpha   90.00
_cell.angle_beta   90.00
_cell.angle_gamma   90.00
#
_symmetry.space_group_name_H-M   'P 1'
#
loop_
_entity.id
_entity.type
_entity.pdbx_description
1 polymer ?
#
loop_
_entity_poly.entity_id
_entity_poly.type
_entity_poly.pdbx_seq_one_letter_code
_entity_poly.pdbx_strand_id
1 'polypeptide(L)'
;GYCMALVLETMKTFSLEDGLTEDALVTKLRTCRYHHLFLHTSLRRNTSGTCHWGEYGEGGLLWGECSARHFEWFEGDPITELLLKVKELYGLENEVTFRNVTVPYENRPRPLYLGTATQIGAIPTEGIPCLLKVLLPSNCAGLPALYVRDLLLNPPAYEIASTIQAICKLMSNVTCSIPEFTCVSPAKLVKLLELREANHIEFCRIKNVLDEILYMYDNSELIEILKLLMDPAWVATGLKIDFETLIKECKFASVRIGEMIFLEGESDKKINRNKIIPSEFFEDMEFTWRGRVKRIHIEEEIAEVEKAAEALSVAVTEDFLPILSRIKATAAPLGGPKGEICMLVDEICRGTETAKGTCIAGSIVETLDKNGCLGIVSTHLHGIFALPLNLKSTVYKAMGTEYVDGQTKPTWKLIDGICRESLAFETAKKEGVPETVIQRAEDLYLSVYGKKNSVEKGDAKDGQLCSDTMVYGSHEANLQRSNTQTESFHHKTESTIAMEVVRKEVESAISVIYQKKLIQLNRLKDTSEHAVVRCFAIAAREQPPPSIIGVSCVYVMLRPDKKLYVGQTDDLDGRIRTHRAKEGMQTASFLYYTVPGKSMACQLETLLINQLSGHG
;
A
#
# COMPACT_ATOMS: atom_id res chain seq x y z
N GLY A 1 7.27 30.46 -35.17
CA GLY A 1 6.64 29.25 -34.63
C GLY A 1 6.57 29.38 -33.13
N TYR A 2 5.97 28.40 -32.46
CA TYR A 2 5.95 28.29 -31.01
C TYR A 2 7.05 27.37 -30.53
N CYS A 3 7.44 27.57 -29.27
CA CYS A 3 8.40 26.72 -28.58
C CYS A 3 7.71 26.09 -27.35
N MET A 4 7.99 24.81 -27.10
CA MET A 4 7.50 24.07 -25.95
C MET A 4 8.71 23.49 -25.19
N ALA A 5 8.86 23.89 -23.94
CA ALA A 5 9.82 23.30 -23.02
C ALA A 5 9.10 22.35 -22.07
N LEU A 6 9.61 21.13 -21.91
CA LEU A 6 9.06 20.12 -21.00
C LEU A 6 10.13 19.72 -19.99
N VAL A 7 9.78 19.79 -18.71
CA VAL A 7 10.70 19.46 -17.61
C VAL A 7 10.13 18.28 -16.83
N LEU A 8 10.94 17.24 -16.65
CA LEU A 8 10.64 16.08 -15.83
C LEU A 8 11.52 16.11 -14.59
N GLU A 9 10.94 16.56 -13.47
CA GLU A 9 11.62 16.68 -12.19
C GLU A 9 12.23 15.35 -11.71
N THR A 10 11.44 14.27 -11.69
CA THR A 10 11.88 12.95 -11.21
C THR A 10 13.05 12.37 -11.99
N MET A 11 13.18 12.74 -13.27
CA MET A 11 14.29 12.27 -14.13
C MET A 11 15.43 13.28 -14.17
N LYS A 12 15.24 14.48 -13.61
CA LYS A 12 16.13 15.64 -13.73
C LYS A 12 16.48 15.91 -15.19
N THR A 13 15.48 15.86 -16.07
CA THR A 13 15.66 16.11 -17.52
C THR A 13 14.77 17.24 -18.01
N PHE A 14 15.20 17.90 -19.09
CA PHE A 14 14.36 18.82 -19.84
C PHE A 14 14.55 18.63 -21.34
N SER A 15 13.48 18.86 -22.10
CA SER A 15 13.50 18.89 -23.57
C SER A 15 12.91 20.19 -24.08
N LEU A 16 13.44 20.65 -25.21
CA LEU A 16 12.98 21.84 -25.93
C LEU A 16 12.55 21.45 -27.33
N GLU A 17 11.33 21.78 -27.70
CA GLU A 17 10.85 21.65 -29.07
C GLU A 17 10.56 23.04 -29.62
N ASP A 18 11.26 23.43 -30.68
CA ASP A 18 11.11 24.73 -31.34
C ASP A 18 10.47 24.58 -32.73
N GLY A 19 9.94 25.68 -33.27
CA GLY A 19 9.36 25.73 -34.61
C GLY A 19 7.99 25.07 -34.74
N LEU A 20 7.27 24.86 -33.63
CA LEU A 20 5.94 24.26 -33.65
C LEU A 20 4.90 25.22 -34.28
N THR A 21 3.94 24.66 -35.01
CA THR A 21 2.74 25.40 -35.43
C THR A 21 1.75 25.49 -34.26
N GLU A 22 0.76 26.39 -34.34
CA GLU A 22 -0.28 26.51 -33.31
C GLU A 22 -1.00 25.16 -33.10
N ASP A 23 -1.40 24.51 -34.20
CA ASP A 23 -2.04 23.19 -34.17
C ASP A 23 -1.16 22.10 -33.56
N ALA A 24 0.13 22.08 -33.87
CA ALA A 24 1.06 21.10 -33.33
C ALA A 24 1.25 21.28 -31.82
N LEU A 25 1.33 22.53 -31.35
CA LEU A 25 1.41 22.84 -29.93
C LEU A 25 0.14 22.43 -29.18
N VAL A 26 -1.04 22.77 -29.69
CA VAL A 26 -2.34 22.36 -29.10
C VAL A 26 -2.46 20.83 -29.06
N THR A 27 -2.07 20.16 -30.14
CA THR A 27 -2.06 18.69 -30.20
C THR A 27 -1.18 18.10 -29.10
N LYS A 28 0.03 18.64 -28.90
CA LYS A 28 0.93 18.23 -27.80
C LYS A 28 0.36 18.53 -26.42
N LEU A 29 -0.26 19.69 -26.20
CA LEU A 29 -0.91 20.01 -24.93
C LEU A 29 -2.08 19.08 -24.58
N ARG A 30 -2.75 18.51 -25.59
CA ARG A 30 -3.82 17.50 -25.41
C ARG A 30 -3.30 16.09 -25.18
N THR A 31 -2.14 15.74 -25.73
CA THR A 31 -1.61 14.37 -25.66
C THR A 31 -0.61 14.19 -24.51
N CYS A 32 0.16 15.22 -24.17
CA CYS A 32 1.11 15.20 -23.06
C CYS A 32 0.40 15.30 -21.71
N ARG A 33 0.87 14.52 -20.75
CA ARG A 33 0.47 14.66 -19.34
C ARG A 33 1.46 15.58 -18.64
N TYR A 34 0.97 16.63 -18.01
CA TYR A 34 1.76 17.58 -17.23
C TYR A 34 0.98 18.01 -15.97
N HIS A 35 1.71 18.45 -14.95
CA HIS A 35 1.13 18.91 -13.69
C HIS A 35 0.94 20.43 -13.64
N HIS A 36 1.91 21.18 -14.17
CA HIS A 36 1.91 22.65 -14.17
C HIS A 36 2.13 23.15 -15.60
N LEU A 37 1.43 24.23 -15.94
CA LEU A 37 1.56 24.92 -17.22
C LEU A 37 2.11 26.32 -16.95
N PHE A 38 3.21 26.67 -17.61
CA PHE A 38 3.82 27.98 -17.54
C PHE A 38 3.80 28.63 -18.92
N LEU A 39 3.35 29.88 -18.99
CA LEU A 39 3.31 30.66 -20.21
C LEU A 39 4.31 31.80 -20.11
N HIS A 40 5.17 31.92 -21.12
CA HIS A 40 6.16 32.99 -21.16
C HIS A 40 5.53 34.28 -21.65
N THR A 41 5.86 35.43 -21.05
CA THR A 41 5.24 36.73 -21.37
C THR A 41 5.43 37.20 -22.81
N SER A 42 6.29 36.57 -23.61
CA SER A 42 6.31 36.78 -25.06
C SER A 42 4.98 36.46 -25.75
N LEU A 43 4.12 35.63 -25.14
CA LEU A 43 2.75 35.39 -25.61
C LEU A 43 1.77 36.52 -25.23
N ARG A 44 2.16 37.40 -24.29
CA ARG A 44 1.35 38.52 -23.82
C ARG A 44 1.52 39.74 -24.73
N ARG A 45 0.51 40.61 -24.75
CA ARG A 45 0.54 41.89 -25.46
C ARG A 45 1.81 42.69 -25.15
N ASN A 46 2.53 43.04 -26.20
CA ASN A 46 3.59 44.05 -26.16
C ASN A 46 2.95 45.44 -25.99
N THR A 47 3.75 46.43 -25.59
CA THR A 47 3.37 47.86 -25.55
C THR A 47 2.89 48.42 -26.90
N SER A 48 3.07 47.68 -28.00
CA SER A 48 2.60 47.96 -29.36
C SER A 48 1.19 47.40 -29.70
N GLY A 49 0.52 46.71 -28.78
CA GLY A 49 -0.87 46.24 -28.98
C GLY A 49 -1.05 44.98 -29.84
N THR A 50 0.04 44.35 -30.27
CA THR A 50 0.02 43.08 -31.02
C THR A 50 -0.07 41.89 -30.05
N CYS A 51 -1.06 41.01 -30.24
CA CYS A 51 -1.14 39.71 -29.55
C CYS A 51 -0.39 38.64 -30.36
N HIS A 52 0.49 37.85 -29.72
CA HIS A 52 1.27 36.79 -30.38
C HIS A 52 0.66 35.38 -30.27
N TRP A 53 -0.62 35.27 -29.87
CA TRP A 53 -1.39 34.02 -29.81
C TRP A 53 -1.77 33.44 -31.19
N GLY A 54 -1.13 33.88 -32.27
CA GLY A 54 -1.50 33.52 -33.63
C GLY A 54 -2.52 34.47 -34.25
N GLU A 55 -3.10 34.07 -35.37
CA GLU A 55 -3.92 34.92 -36.27
C GLU A 55 -5.18 35.47 -35.58
N TYR A 56 -5.68 34.78 -34.54
CA TYR A 56 -6.92 35.09 -33.83
C TYR A 56 -6.72 35.60 -32.40
N GLY A 57 -5.48 35.79 -31.93
CA GLY A 57 -5.24 36.36 -30.60
C GLY A 57 -5.86 35.54 -29.46
N GLU A 58 -6.53 36.24 -28.53
CA GLU A 58 -7.30 35.64 -27.42
C GLU A 58 -8.60 34.95 -27.87
N GLY A 59 -8.87 34.89 -29.18
CA GLY A 59 -9.91 34.04 -29.78
C GLY A 59 -9.35 32.79 -30.47
N GLY A 60 -8.03 32.58 -30.43
CA GLY A 60 -7.33 31.49 -31.11
C GLY A 60 -7.43 30.14 -30.40
N LEU A 61 -7.04 29.10 -31.14
CA LEU A 61 -7.09 27.70 -30.69
C LEU A 61 -6.17 27.50 -29.48
N LEU A 62 -4.96 28.06 -29.53
CA LEU A 62 -3.99 27.94 -28.44
C LEU A 62 -4.46 28.62 -27.15
N TRP A 63 -5.02 29.83 -27.27
CA TRP A 63 -5.57 30.53 -26.11
C TRP A 63 -6.75 29.76 -25.50
N GLY A 64 -7.66 29.25 -26.32
CA GLY A 64 -8.77 28.42 -25.85
C GLY A 64 -8.30 27.18 -25.08
N GLU A 65 -7.24 26.52 -25.55
CA GLU A 65 -6.67 25.34 -24.88
C GLU A 65 -5.96 25.69 -23.55
N CYS A 66 -5.19 26.78 -23.52
CA CYS A 66 -4.47 27.21 -22.32
C CYS A 66 -5.39 27.82 -21.26
N SER A 67 -6.36 28.65 -21.66
CA SER A 67 -7.31 29.32 -20.75
C SER A 67 -8.27 28.37 -20.05
N ALA A 68 -8.52 27.19 -20.64
CA ALA A 68 -9.27 26.13 -19.99
C ALA A 68 -8.52 25.44 -18.83
N ARG A 69 -7.24 25.75 -18.63
CA ARG A 69 -6.35 25.12 -17.64
C ARG A 69 -5.75 26.17 -16.71
N HIS A 70 -5.28 25.74 -15.54
CA HIS A 70 -4.51 26.61 -14.66
C HIS A 70 -3.11 26.83 -15.24
N PHE A 71 -2.69 28.08 -15.39
CA PHE A 71 -1.36 28.44 -15.86
C PHE A 71 -0.79 29.64 -15.10
N GLU A 72 0.53 29.75 -15.08
CA GLU A 72 1.25 30.87 -14.49
C GLU A 72 2.12 31.58 -15.53
N TRP A 73 2.26 32.90 -15.38
CA TRP A 73 3.12 33.71 -16.23
C TRP A 73 4.53 33.80 -15.66
N PHE A 74 5.52 33.80 -16.55
CA PHE A 74 6.92 34.07 -16.18
C PHE A 74 7.64 34.90 -17.25
N GLU A 75 8.67 35.61 -16.82
CA GLU A 75 9.51 36.50 -17.64
C GLU A 75 10.98 36.07 -17.54
N GLY A 76 11.77 36.31 -18.59
CA GLY A 76 13.21 36.06 -18.59
C GLY A 76 13.62 35.02 -19.63
N ASP A 77 14.72 34.31 -19.40
CA ASP A 77 15.12 33.21 -20.28
C ASP A 77 14.18 32.00 -20.09
N PRO A 78 13.49 31.52 -21.15
CA PRO A 78 12.46 30.50 -21.05
C PRO A 78 12.90 29.21 -20.34
N ILE A 79 14.16 28.79 -20.53
CA ILE A 79 14.68 27.54 -19.98
C ILE A 79 15.14 27.77 -18.54
N THR A 80 15.99 28.77 -18.33
CA THR A 80 16.59 29.03 -17.02
C THR A 80 15.53 29.32 -15.97
N GLU A 81 14.55 30.17 -16.30
CA GLU A 81 13.47 30.54 -15.38
C GLU A 81 12.49 29.39 -15.13
N LEU A 82 12.19 28.59 -16.16
CA LEU A 82 11.35 27.39 -15.98
C LEU A 82 12.02 26.38 -15.05
N LEU A 83 13.33 26.17 -15.19
CA LEU A 83 14.09 25.28 -14.30
C LEU A 83 14.13 25.81 -12.88
N LEU A 84 14.30 27.12 -12.67
CA LEU A 84 14.21 27.74 -11.34
C LEU A 84 12.82 27.57 -10.72
N LYS A 85 11.76 27.78 -11.49
CA LYS A 85 10.37 27.57 -11.05
C LYS A 85 10.09 26.12 -10.66
N VAL A 86 10.60 25.16 -11.43
CA VAL A 86 10.48 23.74 -11.08
C VAL A 86 11.25 23.43 -9.80
N LYS A 87 12.44 23.99 -9.61
CA LYS A 87 13.20 23.82 -8.35
C LYS A 87 12.43 24.39 -7.16
N GLU A 88 11.84 25.58 -7.29
CA GLU A 88 11.02 26.22 -6.27
C GLU A 88 9.78 25.36 -5.92
N LEU A 89 9.03 24.89 -6.93
CA LEU A 89 7.82 24.10 -6.73
C LEU A 89 8.06 22.76 -6.03
N TYR A 90 9.16 22.09 -6.35
CA TYR A 90 9.49 20.77 -5.82
C TYR A 90 10.50 20.80 -4.67
N GLY A 91 10.92 21.99 -4.21
CA GLY A 91 11.84 22.16 -3.10
C GLY A 91 13.24 21.61 -3.37
N LEU A 92 13.71 21.67 -4.63
CA LEU A 92 15.03 21.18 -5.02
C LEU A 92 16.11 22.20 -4.70
N GLU A 93 17.30 21.72 -4.34
CA GLU A 93 18.48 22.57 -4.14
C GLU A 93 18.89 23.27 -5.45
N ASN A 94 19.41 24.49 -5.33
CA ASN A 94 19.80 25.29 -6.49
C ASN A 94 20.92 24.64 -7.33
N GLU A 95 21.75 23.80 -6.72
CA GLU A 95 22.83 23.07 -7.39
C GLU A 95 22.35 21.89 -8.26
N VAL A 96 21.09 21.46 -8.12
CA VAL A 96 20.54 20.36 -8.92
C VAL A 96 20.57 20.74 -10.41
N THR A 97 21.24 19.94 -11.21
CA THR A 97 21.35 20.16 -12.66
C THR A 97 20.32 19.31 -13.40
N PHE A 98 19.70 19.89 -14.43
CA PHE A 98 18.81 19.18 -15.32
C PHE A 98 19.54 18.84 -16.61
N ARG A 99 19.48 17.58 -17.03
CA ARG A 99 20.09 17.10 -18.27
C ARG A 99 19.22 17.48 -19.47
N ASN A 100 19.83 18.10 -20.48
CA ASN A 100 19.17 18.34 -21.75
C ASN A 100 19.02 17.02 -22.53
N VAL A 101 17.77 16.64 -22.82
CA VAL A 101 17.40 15.45 -23.60
C VAL A 101 16.70 15.82 -24.91
N THR A 102 16.91 17.05 -25.38
CA THR A 102 16.36 17.55 -26.64
C THR A 102 16.90 16.74 -27.82
N VAL A 103 15.99 16.22 -28.64
CA VAL A 103 16.33 15.53 -29.89
C VAL A 103 16.28 16.55 -31.04
N PRO A 104 17.31 16.63 -31.91
CA PRO A 104 17.34 17.57 -33.01
C PRO A 104 16.14 17.39 -33.96
N TYR A 105 15.61 18.49 -34.46
CA TYR A 105 14.41 18.51 -35.33
C TYR A 105 14.72 18.32 -36.83
N GLU A 106 15.99 18.15 -37.19
CA GLU A 106 16.42 18.10 -38.59
C GLU A 106 15.79 16.91 -39.34
N ASN A 107 15.24 17.18 -40.53
CA ASN A 107 14.67 16.16 -41.44
C ASN A 107 13.46 15.38 -40.91
N ARG A 108 12.76 15.90 -39.90
CA ARG A 108 11.48 15.33 -39.41
C ARG A 108 10.31 15.76 -40.30
N PRO A 109 9.37 14.86 -40.66
CA PRO A 109 8.10 15.27 -41.26
C PRO A 109 7.31 16.17 -40.32
N ARG A 110 6.46 17.04 -40.88
CA ARG A 110 5.63 17.93 -40.06
C ARG A 110 4.62 17.12 -39.23
N PRO A 111 4.38 17.50 -37.96
CA PRO A 111 3.31 16.92 -37.16
C PRO A 111 1.96 17.03 -37.85
N LEU A 112 1.07 16.10 -37.52
CA LEU A 112 -0.26 16.08 -38.10
C LEU A 112 -1.10 17.27 -37.59
N TYR A 113 -1.84 17.94 -38.47
CA TYR A 113 -2.73 19.03 -38.07
C TYR A 113 -3.82 18.53 -37.13
N LEU A 114 -4.25 19.36 -36.18
CA LEU A 114 -5.25 19.02 -35.17
C LEU A 114 -6.58 18.56 -35.81
N GLY A 115 -7.01 19.26 -36.86
CA GLY A 115 -8.21 18.89 -37.62
C GLY A 115 -8.11 17.49 -38.24
N THR A 116 -6.98 17.17 -38.87
CA THR A 116 -6.75 15.83 -39.42
C THR A 116 -6.67 14.79 -38.31
N ALA A 117 -6.00 15.08 -37.19
CA ALA A 117 -5.77 14.14 -36.09
C ALA A 117 -7.08 13.72 -35.41
N THR A 118 -8.00 14.67 -35.28
CA THR A 118 -9.34 14.45 -34.75
C THR A 118 -10.22 13.72 -35.77
N GLN A 119 -10.23 14.14 -37.04
CA GLN A 119 -11.04 13.52 -38.11
C GLN A 119 -10.69 12.06 -38.37
N ILE A 120 -9.40 11.69 -38.32
CA ILE A 120 -8.99 10.28 -38.46
C ILE A 120 -9.12 9.50 -37.15
N GLY A 121 -9.52 10.13 -36.04
CA GLY A 121 -9.64 9.47 -34.75
C GLY A 121 -8.32 9.01 -34.14
N ALA A 122 -7.20 9.66 -34.50
CA ALA A 122 -5.93 9.50 -33.79
C ALA A 122 -6.00 10.17 -32.40
N ILE A 123 -6.69 11.32 -32.32
CA ILE A 123 -7.11 11.95 -31.07
C ILE A 123 -8.57 11.56 -30.80
N PRO A 124 -8.88 10.95 -29.64
CA PRO A 124 -10.26 10.60 -29.30
C PRO A 124 -11.16 11.83 -29.31
N THR A 125 -12.19 11.80 -30.17
CA THR A 125 -13.16 12.88 -30.33
C THR A 125 -14.55 12.27 -30.36
N GLU A 126 -15.51 12.90 -29.70
CA GLU A 126 -16.89 12.40 -29.66
C GLU A 126 -17.49 12.31 -31.06
N GLY A 127 -18.17 11.20 -31.36
CA GLY A 127 -18.76 10.94 -32.67
C GLY A 127 -17.78 10.46 -33.75
N ILE A 128 -16.46 10.45 -33.51
CA ILE A 128 -15.47 10.01 -34.50
C ILE A 128 -14.91 8.62 -34.14
N PRO A 129 -14.95 7.62 -35.05
CA PRO A 129 -14.34 6.32 -34.84
C PRO A 129 -12.82 6.42 -34.61
N CYS A 130 -12.28 5.64 -33.67
CA CYS A 130 -10.85 5.65 -33.37
C CYS A 130 -10.06 4.76 -34.33
N LEU A 131 -9.17 5.35 -35.14
CA LEU A 131 -8.30 4.61 -36.06
C LEU A 131 -7.44 3.55 -35.36
N LEU A 132 -6.92 3.85 -34.16
CA LEU A 132 -6.09 2.91 -33.41
C LEU A 132 -6.84 1.63 -33.04
N LYS A 133 -8.16 1.71 -32.78
CA LYS A 133 -9.01 0.53 -32.50
C LYS A 133 -9.25 -0.32 -33.75
N VAL A 134 -9.06 0.24 -34.94
CA VAL A 134 -9.19 -0.46 -36.22
C VAL A 134 -7.86 -1.09 -36.62
N LEU A 135 -6.75 -0.37 -36.41
CA LEU A 135 -5.41 -0.83 -36.77
C LEU A 135 -4.85 -1.89 -35.82
N LEU A 136 -5.20 -1.82 -34.53
CA LEU A 136 -4.64 -2.69 -33.51
C LEU A 136 -5.66 -3.76 -33.08
N PRO A 137 -5.20 -4.99 -32.75
CA PRO A 137 -6.04 -6.01 -32.14
C PRO A 137 -6.79 -5.49 -30.91
N SER A 138 -7.97 -6.05 -30.62
CA SER A 138 -8.81 -5.59 -29.50
C SER A 138 -8.18 -5.76 -28.11
N ASN A 139 -7.19 -6.65 -27.98
CA ASN A 139 -6.38 -6.85 -26.77
C ASN A 139 -5.17 -5.90 -26.67
N CYS A 140 -4.86 -5.14 -27.73
CA CYS A 140 -3.75 -4.20 -27.76
C CYS A 140 -4.18 -2.86 -27.15
N ALA A 141 -3.98 -2.73 -25.83
CA ALA A 141 -4.25 -1.52 -25.07
C ALA A 141 -3.00 -1.05 -24.31
N GLY A 142 -2.95 0.23 -23.92
CA GLY A 142 -1.84 0.78 -23.14
C GLY A 142 -0.70 1.29 -24.02
N LEU A 143 0.54 0.92 -23.66
CA LEU A 143 1.76 1.51 -24.24
C LEU A 143 1.92 1.31 -25.75
N PRO A 144 1.66 0.13 -26.34
CA PRO A 144 1.79 -0.04 -27.79
C PRO A 144 0.86 0.88 -28.59
N ALA A 145 -0.39 1.01 -28.14
CA ALA A 145 -1.36 1.92 -28.76
C ALA A 145 -0.96 3.39 -28.60
N LEU A 146 -0.42 3.77 -27.44
CA LEU A 146 0.11 5.11 -27.21
C LEU A 146 1.33 5.41 -28.10
N TYR A 147 2.23 4.44 -28.27
CA TYR A 147 3.42 4.57 -29.11
C TYR A 147 3.05 4.75 -30.58
N VAL A 148 2.15 3.91 -31.12
CA VAL A 148 1.67 4.05 -32.50
C VAL A 148 0.94 5.38 -32.70
N ARG A 149 0.13 5.80 -31.72
CA ARG A 149 -0.51 7.12 -31.77
C ARG A 149 0.52 8.25 -31.85
N ASP A 150 1.56 8.20 -31.04
CA ASP A 150 2.58 9.24 -31.02
C ASP A 150 3.38 9.27 -32.32
N LEU A 151 3.69 8.12 -32.91
CA LEU A 151 4.31 8.04 -34.25
C LEU A 151 3.42 8.67 -35.34
N LEU A 152 2.10 8.52 -35.26
CA LEU A 152 1.16 9.12 -36.23
C LEU A 152 1.06 10.64 -36.06
N LEU A 153 1.02 11.12 -34.82
CA LEU A 153 0.91 12.55 -34.52
C LEU A 153 2.23 13.28 -34.76
N ASN A 154 3.33 12.64 -34.39
CA ASN A 154 4.68 13.18 -34.36
C ASN A 154 5.63 12.17 -35.06
N PRO A 155 5.59 12.04 -36.40
CA PRO A 155 6.43 11.08 -37.13
C PRO A 155 7.92 11.39 -36.95
N PRO A 156 8.79 10.42 -36.68
CA PRO A 156 10.23 10.66 -36.50
C PRO A 156 10.92 10.97 -37.84
N ALA A 157 12.22 11.31 -37.80
CA ALA A 157 13.02 11.48 -39.02
C ALA A 157 13.03 10.21 -39.88
N TYR A 158 13.23 10.38 -41.19
CA TYR A 158 13.17 9.27 -42.16
C TYR A 158 14.11 8.11 -41.81
N GLU A 159 15.33 8.40 -41.34
CA GLU A 159 16.31 7.39 -40.93
C GLU A 159 15.77 6.53 -39.78
N ILE A 160 15.24 7.16 -38.73
CA ILE A 160 14.64 6.48 -37.57
C ILE A 160 13.40 5.67 -38.00
N ALA A 161 12.55 6.23 -38.86
CA ALA A 161 11.40 5.51 -39.38
C ALA A 161 11.82 4.27 -40.19
N SER A 162 12.89 4.38 -40.98
CA SER A 162 13.48 3.25 -41.72
C SER A 162 14.06 2.21 -40.77
N THR A 163 14.72 2.61 -39.69
CA THR A 163 15.22 1.71 -38.63
C THR A 163 14.07 0.95 -37.96
N ILE A 164 12.97 1.63 -37.60
CA ILE A 164 11.77 0.99 -37.04
C ILE A 164 11.18 -0.04 -38.02
N GLN A 165 11.12 0.29 -39.32
CA GLN A 165 10.66 -0.65 -40.34
C GLN A 165 11.59 -1.86 -40.50
N ALA A 166 12.91 -1.64 -40.44
CA ALA A 166 13.90 -2.71 -40.50
C ALA A 166 13.77 -3.67 -39.32
N ILE A 167 13.59 -3.14 -38.10
CA ILE A 167 13.30 -3.92 -36.90
C ILE A 167 12.07 -4.81 -37.10
N CYS A 168 10.96 -4.24 -37.59
CA CYS A 168 9.73 -5.01 -37.80
C CYS A 168 9.92 -6.15 -38.81
N LYS A 169 10.69 -5.92 -39.89
CA LYS A 169 11.03 -6.95 -40.88
C LYS A 169 11.93 -8.05 -40.33
N LEU A 170 12.86 -7.70 -39.44
CA LEU A 170 13.68 -8.70 -38.77
C LEU A 170 12.82 -9.52 -37.83
N MET A 171 12.03 -8.88 -36.97
CA MET A 171 11.13 -9.54 -36.02
C MET A 171 10.15 -10.51 -36.70
N SER A 172 9.68 -10.23 -37.94
CA SER A 172 8.80 -11.14 -38.67
C SER A 172 9.48 -12.44 -39.14
N ASN A 173 10.81 -12.48 -39.16
CA ASN A 173 11.60 -13.61 -39.65
C ASN A 173 12.30 -14.39 -38.52
N VAL A 174 12.20 -13.92 -37.27
CA VAL A 174 12.80 -14.57 -36.10
C VAL A 174 12.05 -15.88 -35.80
N THR A 175 12.80 -16.93 -35.45
CA THR A 175 12.23 -18.23 -35.06
C THR A 175 12.18 -18.45 -33.56
N CYS A 176 12.99 -17.70 -32.80
CA CYS A 176 12.99 -17.72 -31.34
C CYS A 176 11.91 -16.83 -30.71
N SER A 177 11.66 -17.05 -29.42
CA SER A 177 10.75 -16.21 -28.63
C SER A 177 11.37 -14.85 -28.38
N ILE A 178 10.62 -13.79 -28.69
CA ILE A 178 11.00 -12.41 -28.36
C ILE A 178 10.67 -12.16 -26.88
N PRO A 179 11.61 -11.60 -26.09
CA PRO A 179 11.36 -11.27 -24.69
C PRO A 179 10.15 -10.36 -24.48
N GLU A 180 9.43 -10.57 -23.38
CA GLU A 180 8.30 -9.74 -22.99
C GLU A 180 8.76 -8.65 -22.03
N PHE A 181 9.30 -7.57 -22.59
CA PHE A 181 9.80 -6.44 -21.80
C PHE A 181 8.79 -5.93 -20.78
N THR A 182 9.09 -6.15 -19.50
CA THR A 182 8.23 -5.64 -18.43
C THR A 182 8.20 -4.12 -18.46
N CYS A 183 7.02 -3.56 -18.71
CA CYS A 183 6.85 -2.13 -18.85
C CYS A 183 6.77 -1.46 -17.49
N VAL A 184 7.88 -0.86 -17.04
CA VAL A 184 7.94 -0.12 -15.77
C VAL A 184 8.12 1.37 -16.05
N SER A 185 7.43 2.22 -15.28
CA SER A 185 7.61 3.68 -15.37
C SER A 185 9.03 4.08 -14.92
N PRO A 186 9.85 4.69 -15.79
CA PRO A 186 11.20 5.11 -15.42
C PRO A 186 11.22 6.10 -14.26
N ALA A 187 10.31 7.09 -14.30
CA ALA A 187 10.16 8.10 -13.26
C ALA A 187 9.84 7.49 -11.88
N LYS A 188 8.97 6.46 -11.85
CA LYS A 188 8.67 5.73 -10.61
C LYS A 188 9.91 5.01 -10.08
N LEU A 189 10.65 4.32 -10.95
CA LEU A 189 11.85 3.57 -10.56
C LEU A 189 12.94 4.49 -10.02
N VAL A 190 13.25 5.58 -10.73
CA VAL A 190 14.25 6.55 -10.28
C VAL A 190 13.89 7.11 -8.91
N LYS A 191 12.63 7.52 -8.72
CA LYS A 191 12.15 8.02 -7.42
C LYS A 191 12.30 6.99 -6.29
N LEU A 192 11.90 5.73 -6.53
CA LEU A 192 12.02 4.67 -5.52
C LEU A 192 13.49 4.36 -5.18
N LEU A 193 14.39 4.41 -6.16
CA LEU A 193 15.81 4.18 -5.96
C LEU A 193 16.48 5.34 -5.21
N GLU A 194 16.16 6.59 -5.58
CA GLU A 194 16.68 7.78 -4.89
C GLU A 194 16.24 7.84 -3.43
N LEU A 195 14.97 7.50 -3.15
CA LEU A 195 14.43 7.45 -1.79
C LEU A 195 14.85 6.19 -1.01
N ARG A 196 15.54 5.24 -1.64
CA ARG A 196 15.88 3.92 -1.07
C ARG A 196 14.65 3.12 -0.59
N GLU A 197 13.53 3.28 -1.29
CA GLU A 197 12.24 2.64 -1.01
C GLU A 197 11.92 1.49 -1.98
N ALA A 198 12.83 1.18 -2.90
CA ALA A 198 12.67 0.05 -3.82
C ALA A 198 12.66 -1.28 -3.05
N ASN A 199 11.60 -2.07 -3.23
CA ASN A 199 11.46 -3.38 -2.60
C ASN A 199 11.98 -4.52 -3.50
N HIS A 200 12.02 -5.75 -2.97
CA HIS A 200 12.48 -6.93 -3.72
C HIS A 200 11.74 -7.15 -5.05
N ILE A 201 10.43 -6.84 -5.12
CA ILE A 201 9.62 -7.00 -6.34
C ILE A 201 10.08 -6.04 -7.43
N GLU A 202 10.32 -4.77 -7.07
CA GLU A 202 10.80 -3.78 -8.04
C GLU A 202 12.23 -4.09 -8.49
N PHE A 203 13.10 -4.59 -7.60
CA PHE A 203 14.42 -5.10 -7.99
C PHE A 203 14.35 -6.32 -8.92
N CYS A 204 13.44 -7.28 -8.67
CA CYS A 204 13.18 -8.38 -9.60
C CYS A 204 12.74 -7.87 -10.97
N ARG A 205 11.82 -6.88 -11.03
CA ARG A 205 11.38 -6.29 -12.31
C ARG A 205 12.52 -5.62 -13.06
N ILE A 206 13.35 -4.83 -12.36
CA ILE A 206 14.55 -4.23 -12.96
C ILE A 206 15.44 -5.33 -13.53
N LYS A 207 15.77 -6.34 -12.72
CA LYS A 207 16.62 -7.46 -13.14
C LYS A 207 16.05 -8.20 -14.37
N ASN A 208 14.74 -8.47 -14.41
CA ASN A 208 14.13 -9.14 -15.56
C ASN A 208 14.34 -8.34 -16.85
N VAL A 209 14.11 -7.02 -16.85
CA VAL A 209 14.37 -6.19 -18.04
C VAL A 209 15.85 -6.25 -18.45
N LEU A 210 16.77 -6.19 -17.49
CA LEU A 210 18.20 -6.28 -17.78
C LEU A 210 18.57 -7.64 -18.37
N ASP A 211 18.03 -8.73 -17.82
CA ASP A 211 18.27 -10.09 -18.29
C ASP A 211 17.66 -10.33 -19.68
N GLU A 212 16.53 -9.72 -20.00
CA GLU A 212 15.91 -9.77 -21.34
C GLU A 212 16.78 -9.04 -22.39
N ILE A 213 17.37 -7.90 -22.03
CA ILE A 213 18.35 -7.20 -22.89
C ILE A 213 19.58 -8.09 -23.11
N LEU A 214 20.11 -8.70 -22.05
CA LEU A 214 21.26 -9.60 -22.15
C LEU A 214 20.94 -10.85 -22.97
N TYR A 215 19.72 -11.40 -22.84
CA TYR A 215 19.25 -12.50 -23.67
C TYR A 215 19.20 -12.13 -25.15
N MET A 216 18.71 -10.93 -25.49
CA MET A 216 18.74 -10.44 -26.88
C MET A 216 20.17 -10.26 -27.38
N TYR A 217 21.10 -9.84 -26.53
CA TYR A 217 22.51 -9.68 -26.88
C TYR A 217 23.21 -11.02 -27.15
N ASP A 218 22.95 -12.04 -26.33
CA ASP A 218 23.56 -13.37 -26.48
C ASP A 218 22.96 -14.19 -27.63
N ASN A 219 21.73 -13.87 -28.05
CA ASN A 219 21.06 -14.57 -29.14
C ASN A 219 21.41 -13.98 -30.52
N SER A 220 21.94 -14.83 -31.41
CA SER A 220 22.39 -14.44 -32.75
C SER A 220 21.28 -13.90 -33.66
N GLU A 221 20.02 -14.31 -33.47
CA GLU A 221 18.88 -13.77 -34.25
C GLU A 221 18.40 -12.41 -33.72
N LEU A 222 18.59 -12.15 -32.41
CA LEU A 222 18.02 -10.98 -31.73
C LEU A 222 19.02 -9.82 -31.57
N ILE A 223 20.33 -10.08 -31.62
CA ILE A 223 21.36 -9.06 -31.42
C ILE A 223 21.25 -7.91 -32.43
N GLU A 224 20.94 -8.22 -33.68
CA GLU A 224 20.78 -7.20 -34.73
C GLU A 224 19.52 -6.36 -34.48
N ILE A 225 18.44 -6.96 -33.96
CA ILE A 225 17.24 -6.22 -33.54
C ILE A 225 17.58 -5.28 -32.38
N LEU A 226 18.33 -5.77 -31.38
CA LEU A 226 18.74 -4.98 -30.23
C LEU A 226 19.60 -3.77 -30.62
N LYS A 227 20.56 -3.96 -31.53
CA LYS A 227 21.38 -2.86 -32.07
C LYS A 227 20.53 -1.79 -32.75
N LEU A 228 19.58 -2.19 -33.60
CA LEU A 228 18.70 -1.25 -34.29
C LEU A 228 17.74 -0.54 -33.32
N LEU A 229 17.34 -1.16 -32.22
CA LEU A 229 16.46 -0.55 -31.21
C LEU A 229 17.13 0.63 -30.46
N MET A 230 18.46 0.77 -30.53
CA MET A 230 19.18 1.87 -29.88
C MET A 230 18.75 3.24 -30.40
N ASP A 231 18.59 3.41 -31.72
CA ASP A 231 18.27 4.73 -32.29
C ASP A 231 16.83 5.17 -31.93
N PRO A 232 15.78 4.34 -32.09
CA PRO A 232 14.44 4.68 -31.64
C PRO A 232 14.35 4.89 -30.13
N ALA A 233 15.08 4.12 -29.32
CA ALA A 233 15.12 4.29 -27.87
C ALA A 233 15.76 5.61 -27.46
N TRP A 234 16.84 6.02 -28.14
CA TRP A 234 17.44 7.33 -27.96
C TRP A 234 16.45 8.45 -28.31
N VAL A 235 15.73 8.36 -29.42
CA VAL A 235 14.75 9.38 -29.81
C VAL A 235 13.58 9.46 -28.82
N ALA A 236 13.10 8.31 -28.32
CA ALA A 236 12.00 8.26 -27.37
C ALA A 236 12.37 8.78 -25.96
N THR A 237 13.62 8.59 -25.54
CA THR A 237 14.09 8.94 -24.18
C THR A 237 14.92 10.22 -24.13
N GLY A 238 15.48 10.63 -25.27
CA GLY A 238 16.51 11.66 -25.42
C GLY A 238 17.85 11.32 -24.73
N LEU A 239 18.03 10.09 -24.25
CA LEU A 239 19.26 9.62 -23.59
C LEU A 239 20.11 8.83 -24.58
N LYS A 240 21.22 9.42 -25.01
CA LYS A 240 22.18 8.73 -25.87
C LYS A 240 23.14 7.91 -25.00
N ILE A 241 23.10 6.59 -25.18
CA ILE A 241 23.96 5.62 -24.51
C ILE A 241 24.62 4.78 -25.60
N ASP A 242 25.92 4.55 -25.45
CA ASP A 242 26.67 3.66 -26.33
C ASP A 242 26.26 2.19 -26.12
N PHE A 243 26.26 1.39 -27.19
CA PHE A 243 25.78 0.01 -27.15
C PHE A 243 26.60 -0.87 -26.20
N GLU A 244 27.94 -0.79 -26.26
CA GLU A 244 28.80 -1.60 -25.39
C GLU A 244 28.64 -1.18 -23.93
N THR A 245 28.50 0.13 -23.70
CA THR A 245 28.23 0.68 -22.37
C THR A 245 26.90 0.16 -21.82
N LEU A 246 25.83 0.15 -22.62
CA LEU A 246 24.53 -0.38 -22.21
C LEU A 246 24.64 -1.84 -21.75
N ILE A 247 25.27 -2.70 -22.55
CA ILE A 247 25.42 -4.13 -22.24
C ILE A 247 26.25 -4.35 -20.98
N LYS A 248 27.37 -3.61 -20.84
CA LYS A 248 28.24 -3.67 -19.67
C LYS A 248 27.48 -3.30 -18.38
N GLU A 249 26.76 -2.19 -18.40
CA GLU A 249 26.00 -1.72 -17.23
C GLU A 249 24.81 -2.63 -16.91
N CYS A 250 24.12 -3.17 -17.93
CA CYS A 250 23.06 -4.15 -17.73
C CYS A 250 23.59 -5.41 -17.04
N LYS A 251 24.75 -5.92 -17.47
CA LYS A 251 25.41 -7.08 -16.87
C LYS A 251 25.82 -6.80 -15.42
N PHE A 252 26.44 -5.65 -15.17
CA PHE A 252 26.85 -5.25 -13.83
C PHE A 252 25.66 -5.15 -12.87
N ALA A 253 24.61 -4.42 -13.28
CA ALA A 253 23.43 -4.23 -12.45
C ALA A 253 22.65 -5.53 -12.23
N SER A 254 22.50 -6.38 -13.25
CA SER A 254 21.83 -7.67 -13.13
C SER A 254 22.55 -8.60 -12.14
N VAL A 255 23.88 -8.70 -12.23
CA VAL A 255 24.68 -9.50 -11.28
C VAL A 255 24.53 -8.94 -9.87
N ARG A 256 24.66 -7.62 -9.70
CA ARG A 256 24.59 -7.00 -8.38
C ARG A 256 23.23 -7.20 -7.70
N ILE A 257 22.14 -7.11 -8.46
CA ILE A 257 20.79 -7.41 -7.95
C ILE A 257 20.67 -8.89 -7.61
N GLY A 258 21.12 -9.79 -8.49
CA GLY A 258 21.06 -11.24 -8.27
C GLY A 258 21.91 -11.75 -7.10
N GLU A 259 22.98 -11.04 -6.73
CA GLU A 259 23.75 -11.30 -5.51
C GLU A 259 22.99 -10.90 -4.24
N MET A 260 22.03 -9.99 -4.34
CA MET A 260 21.35 -9.38 -3.19
C MET A 260 20.01 -10.04 -2.87
N ILE A 261 19.19 -10.34 -3.89
CA ILE A 261 17.82 -10.84 -3.71
C ILE A 261 17.70 -12.32 -4.07
N PHE A 262 16.72 -13.01 -3.47
CA PHE A 262 16.34 -14.36 -3.89
C PHE A 262 15.57 -14.30 -5.22
N LEU A 263 15.89 -15.22 -6.14
CA LEU A 263 15.22 -15.34 -7.43
C LEU A 263 14.12 -16.42 -7.39
N GLU A 264 13.15 -16.35 -8.31
CA GLU A 264 12.07 -17.34 -8.39
C GLU A 264 12.65 -18.77 -8.52
N GLY A 265 12.28 -19.65 -7.58
CA GLY A 265 12.77 -21.03 -7.50
C GLY A 265 14.02 -21.23 -6.63
N GLU A 266 14.71 -20.17 -6.21
CA GLU A 266 15.72 -20.27 -5.15
C GLU A 266 15.02 -20.40 -3.79
N SER A 267 15.29 -21.49 -3.07
CA SER A 267 14.80 -21.68 -1.71
C SER A 267 15.93 -21.45 -0.71
N ASP A 268 15.59 -20.75 0.37
CA ASP A 268 16.48 -20.65 1.50
C ASP A 268 16.53 -21.99 2.26
N LYS A 269 17.61 -22.76 2.05
CA LYS A 269 17.74 -24.13 2.58
C LYS A 269 17.93 -24.22 4.09
N LYS A 270 18.28 -23.12 4.78
CA LYS A 270 18.74 -23.15 6.18
C LYS A 270 17.71 -22.49 7.11
N ILE A 271 16.54 -23.08 7.31
CA ILE A 271 15.52 -22.45 8.17
C ILE A 271 16.02 -22.37 9.62
N ASN A 272 15.96 -21.18 10.23
CA ASN A 272 16.25 -21.01 11.65
C ASN A 272 15.21 -21.75 12.48
N ARG A 273 15.69 -22.59 13.40
CA ARG A 273 14.83 -23.45 14.22
C ARG A 273 15.44 -23.62 15.59
N ASN A 274 14.60 -23.55 16.61
CA ASN A 274 14.90 -23.99 17.95
C ASN A 274 13.98 -25.17 18.29
N LYS A 275 14.42 -26.09 19.14
CA LYS A 275 13.63 -27.26 19.55
C LYS A 275 12.45 -26.91 20.45
N ILE A 276 12.54 -25.78 21.17
CA ILE A 276 11.58 -25.37 22.20
C ILE A 276 10.65 -24.27 21.66
N ILE A 277 11.15 -23.41 20.79
CA ILE A 277 10.37 -22.31 20.21
C ILE A 277 9.62 -22.79 18.95
N PRO A 278 8.32 -22.49 18.81
CA PRO A 278 7.54 -22.82 17.62
C PRO A 278 8.15 -22.23 16.35
N SER A 279 7.97 -22.92 15.21
CA SER A 279 8.42 -22.40 13.91
C SER A 279 7.75 -21.08 13.53
N GLU A 280 6.50 -20.87 13.96
CA GLU A 280 5.72 -19.65 13.72
C GLU A 280 6.45 -18.39 14.22
N PHE A 281 7.18 -18.46 15.33
CA PHE A 281 7.99 -17.35 15.82
C PHE A 281 9.01 -16.89 14.76
N PHE A 282 9.75 -17.83 14.17
CA PHE A 282 10.73 -17.51 13.13
C PHE A 282 10.02 -17.07 11.84
N GLU A 283 8.86 -17.63 11.52
CA GLU A 283 8.10 -17.19 10.36
C GLU A 283 7.65 -15.73 10.49
N ASP A 284 7.14 -15.34 11.65
CA ASP A 284 6.66 -13.98 11.93
C ASP A 284 7.81 -12.97 12.01
N MET A 285 8.90 -13.31 12.71
CA MET A 285 10.05 -12.41 12.87
C MET A 285 10.83 -12.22 11.57
N GLU A 286 10.91 -13.26 10.74
CA GLU A 286 11.66 -13.21 9.49
C GLU A 286 10.80 -12.82 8.28
N PHE A 287 9.46 -12.78 8.40
CA PHE A 287 8.51 -12.60 7.28
C PHE A 287 8.85 -11.45 6.32
N THR A 288 9.39 -10.35 6.84
CA THR A 288 9.66 -9.13 6.07
C THR A 288 10.81 -9.29 5.07
N TRP A 289 11.78 -10.16 5.35
CA TRP A 289 13.00 -10.35 4.55
C TRP A 289 13.25 -11.79 4.11
N ARG A 290 12.64 -12.78 4.78
CA ARG A 290 12.78 -14.21 4.49
C ARG A 290 12.39 -14.52 3.06
N GLY A 291 13.28 -15.21 2.34
CA GLY A 291 13.07 -15.56 0.93
C GLY A 291 13.01 -14.35 -0.01
N ARG A 292 13.42 -13.16 0.44
CA ARG A 292 13.46 -11.93 -0.37
C ARG A 292 14.89 -11.43 -0.54
N VAL A 293 15.66 -11.38 0.55
CA VAL A 293 17.07 -10.94 0.56
C VAL A 293 17.99 -12.10 0.94
N LYS A 294 19.11 -12.26 0.25
CA LYS A 294 20.09 -13.32 0.52
C LYS A 294 20.77 -13.08 1.86
N ARG A 295 20.92 -14.16 2.64
CA ARG A 295 21.41 -14.13 4.03
C ARG A 295 22.71 -13.37 4.27
N ILE A 296 23.64 -13.46 3.34
CA ILE A 296 24.95 -12.79 3.44
C ILE A 296 24.86 -11.28 3.62
N HIS A 297 23.70 -10.68 3.29
CA HIS A 297 23.46 -9.23 3.40
C HIS A 297 22.58 -8.86 4.60
N ILE A 298 22.13 -9.85 5.38
CA ILE A 298 21.22 -9.67 6.54
C ILE A 298 21.67 -10.51 7.74
N GLU A 299 22.99 -10.74 7.86
CA GLU A 299 23.55 -11.58 8.93
C GLU A 299 23.31 -10.98 10.32
N GLU A 300 23.31 -9.65 10.42
CA GLU A 300 23.06 -8.92 11.67
C GLU A 300 21.63 -9.15 12.16
N GLU A 301 20.63 -8.98 11.28
CA GLU A 301 19.22 -9.19 11.61
C GLU A 301 18.93 -10.65 11.98
N ILE A 302 19.56 -11.61 11.28
CA ILE A 302 19.46 -13.02 11.62
C ILE A 302 20.03 -13.29 13.02
N ALA A 303 21.19 -12.73 13.33
CA ALA A 303 21.82 -12.89 14.64
C ALA A 303 20.96 -12.29 15.76
N GLU A 304 20.25 -11.19 15.51
CA GLU A 304 19.31 -10.60 16.46
C GLU A 304 18.10 -11.53 16.71
N VAL A 305 17.52 -12.11 15.67
CA VAL A 305 16.42 -13.08 15.81
C VAL A 305 16.87 -14.33 16.56
N GLU A 306 18.06 -14.86 16.26
CA GLU A 306 18.63 -16.00 16.98
C GLU A 306 18.85 -15.69 18.47
N LYS A 307 19.41 -14.52 18.78
CA LYS A 307 19.62 -14.07 20.17
C LYS A 307 18.30 -13.90 20.92
N ALA A 308 17.28 -13.35 20.27
CA ALA A 308 15.95 -13.22 20.85
C ALA A 308 15.30 -14.60 21.08
N ALA A 309 15.45 -15.52 20.13
CA ALA A 309 14.97 -16.89 20.26
C ALA A 309 15.68 -17.64 21.39
N GLU A 310 16.98 -17.42 21.59
CA GLU A 310 17.75 -18.01 22.69
C GLU A 310 17.27 -17.47 24.04
N ALA A 311 17.11 -16.16 24.18
CA ALA A 311 16.58 -15.53 25.39
C ALA A 311 15.17 -16.06 25.74
N LEU A 312 14.29 -16.17 24.74
CA LEU A 312 12.95 -16.75 24.91
C LEU A 312 13.02 -18.23 25.27
N SER A 313 13.94 -18.99 24.65
CA SER A 313 14.13 -20.41 24.93
C SER A 313 14.58 -20.64 26.37
N VAL A 314 15.47 -19.80 26.92
CA VAL A 314 15.89 -19.87 28.32
C VAL A 314 14.70 -19.62 29.24
N ALA A 315 13.93 -18.55 29.00
CA ALA A 315 12.74 -18.24 29.79
C ALA A 315 11.70 -19.38 29.78
N VAL A 316 11.39 -19.92 28.60
CA VAL A 316 10.44 -21.05 28.47
C VAL A 316 10.97 -22.30 29.19
N THR A 317 12.28 -22.54 29.13
CA THR A 317 12.92 -23.69 29.78
C THR A 317 12.91 -23.56 31.30
N GLU A 318 13.27 -22.40 31.84
CA GLU A 318 13.33 -22.20 33.29
C GLU A 318 11.93 -22.16 33.91
N ASP A 319 10.98 -21.49 33.27
CA ASP A 319 9.69 -21.19 33.90
C ASP A 319 8.60 -22.21 33.56
N PHE A 320 8.58 -22.74 32.32
CA PHE A 320 7.48 -23.57 31.83
C PHE A 320 7.82 -25.07 31.75
N LEU A 321 9.08 -25.47 31.50
CA LEU A 321 9.42 -26.90 31.49
C LEU A 321 9.20 -27.59 32.84
N PRO A 322 9.44 -26.99 34.01
CA PRO A 322 9.11 -27.63 35.29
C PRO A 322 7.61 -27.91 35.41
N ILE A 323 6.78 -26.98 34.94
CA ILE A 323 5.31 -27.12 34.93
C ILE A 323 4.90 -28.25 33.97
N LEU A 324 5.41 -28.25 32.73
CA LEU A 324 5.15 -29.29 31.74
C LEU A 324 5.65 -30.67 32.18
N SER A 325 6.79 -30.73 32.86
CA SER A 325 7.37 -31.97 33.39
C SER A 325 6.52 -32.52 34.53
N ARG A 326 5.98 -31.65 35.40
CA ARG A 326 5.04 -32.04 36.44
C ARG A 326 3.73 -32.56 35.84
N ILE A 327 3.18 -31.88 34.83
CA ILE A 327 1.99 -32.34 34.08
C ILE A 327 2.24 -33.73 33.46
N LYS A 328 3.39 -33.92 32.79
CA LYS A 328 3.75 -35.20 32.15
C LYS A 328 4.01 -36.32 33.15
N ALA A 329 4.65 -36.03 34.28
CA ALA A 329 4.89 -37.00 35.35
C ALA A 329 3.60 -37.46 36.02
N THR A 330 2.62 -36.56 36.17
CA THR A 330 1.30 -36.88 36.74
C THR A 330 0.39 -37.58 35.74
N ALA A 331 0.57 -37.37 34.42
CA ALA A 331 -0.15 -38.09 33.36
C ALA A 331 0.35 -39.53 33.08
N ALA A 332 1.32 -40.04 33.86
CA ALA A 332 1.83 -41.40 33.71
C ALA A 332 0.79 -42.47 34.15
N PRO A 333 0.76 -43.68 33.56
CA PRO A 333 -0.41 -44.55 33.54
C PRO A 333 -0.65 -45.39 34.81
N LEU A 334 -0.30 -44.89 36.00
CA LEU A 334 -0.55 -45.59 37.26
C LEU A 334 -1.32 -44.73 38.27
N GLY A 335 -2.65 -44.71 38.08
CA GLY A 335 -3.64 -44.84 39.15
C GLY A 335 -3.69 -43.79 40.28
N GLY A 336 -4.10 -42.55 39.97
CA GLY A 336 -4.65 -41.56 40.92
C GLY A 336 -6.13 -41.26 40.64
N PRO A 337 -6.91 -40.73 41.61
CA PRO A 337 -8.38 -40.68 41.53
C PRO A 337 -8.88 -39.70 40.44
N LYS A 338 -10.05 -40.03 39.88
CA LYS A 338 -10.71 -39.39 38.75
C LYS A 338 -10.76 -37.84 38.85
N GLY A 339 -10.05 -37.17 37.94
CA GLY A 339 -10.38 -35.81 37.48
C GLY A 339 -9.18 -34.87 37.37
N GLU A 340 -8.26 -35.07 36.42
CA GLU A 340 -7.16 -34.12 36.20
C GLU A 340 -7.14 -33.66 34.74
N ILE A 341 -7.99 -32.69 34.42
CA ILE A 341 -7.99 -31.99 33.13
C ILE A 341 -6.92 -30.89 33.22
N CYS A 342 -5.90 -30.94 32.36
CA CYS A 342 -4.94 -29.85 32.20
C CYS A 342 -5.56 -28.75 31.33
N MET A 343 -5.70 -27.52 31.84
CA MET A 343 -6.27 -26.40 31.08
C MET A 343 -5.32 -25.22 30.97
N LEU A 344 -5.11 -24.75 29.74
CA LEU A 344 -4.45 -23.49 29.43
C LEU A 344 -5.53 -22.54 28.93
N VAL A 345 -5.75 -21.45 29.64
CA VAL A 345 -6.77 -20.47 29.26
C VAL A 345 -6.14 -19.10 29.12
N ASP A 346 -6.19 -18.57 27.90
CA ASP A 346 -5.67 -17.25 27.58
C ASP A 346 -6.80 -16.23 27.47
N GLU A 347 -6.63 -15.09 28.14
CA GLU A 347 -7.56 -13.95 28.18
C GLU A 347 -9.04 -14.33 28.34
N ILE A 348 -9.40 -14.94 29.47
CA ILE A 348 -10.77 -15.34 29.78
C ILE A 348 -11.75 -14.17 29.62
N CYS A 349 -12.86 -14.40 28.93
CA CYS A 349 -13.94 -13.43 28.73
C CYS A 349 -13.55 -12.16 27.94
N ARG A 350 -12.63 -12.28 26.98
CA ARG A 350 -12.38 -11.22 25.99
C ARG A 350 -13.67 -10.93 25.19
N GLY A 351 -14.13 -9.67 25.17
CA GLY A 351 -15.27 -9.22 24.37
C GLY A 351 -16.60 -9.02 25.12
N THR A 352 -16.64 -9.19 26.45
CA THR A 352 -17.77 -8.77 27.29
C THR A 352 -17.43 -7.52 28.12
N GLU A 353 -18.44 -6.95 28.76
CA GLU A 353 -18.28 -5.88 29.76
C GLU A 353 -17.27 -6.30 30.84
N THR A 354 -16.24 -5.48 31.08
CA THR A 354 -15.09 -5.80 31.95
C THR A 354 -15.50 -6.25 33.35
N ALA A 355 -16.49 -5.60 33.97
CA ALA A 355 -16.94 -5.95 35.32
C ALA A 355 -17.60 -7.34 35.37
N LYS A 356 -18.49 -7.64 34.43
CA LYS A 356 -19.13 -8.96 34.31
C LYS A 356 -18.14 -10.04 33.92
N GLY A 357 -17.26 -9.75 32.95
CA GLY A 357 -16.18 -10.63 32.54
C GLY A 357 -15.26 -11.01 33.70
N THR A 358 -14.92 -10.04 34.56
CA THR A 358 -14.11 -10.28 35.77
C THR A 358 -14.80 -11.24 36.74
N CYS A 359 -16.10 -11.06 36.99
CA CYS A 359 -16.87 -11.95 37.88
C CYS A 359 -16.98 -13.38 37.32
N ILE A 360 -17.24 -13.50 36.01
CA ILE A 360 -17.33 -14.80 35.33
C ILE A 360 -15.96 -15.49 35.35
N ALA A 361 -14.89 -14.79 35.00
CA ALA A 361 -13.53 -15.32 35.05
C ALA A 361 -13.14 -15.77 36.46
N GLY A 362 -13.45 -14.97 37.49
CA GLY A 362 -13.23 -15.34 38.89
C GLY A 362 -13.99 -16.60 39.30
N SER A 363 -15.27 -16.71 38.93
CA SER A 363 -16.09 -17.90 39.21
C SER A 363 -15.58 -19.16 38.49
N ILE A 364 -15.08 -19.02 37.25
CA ILE A 364 -14.43 -20.11 36.52
C ILE A 364 -13.17 -20.54 37.27
N VAL A 365 -12.26 -19.62 37.58
CA VAL A 365 -11.01 -19.93 38.30
C VAL A 365 -11.29 -20.62 39.64
N GLU A 366 -12.25 -20.13 40.42
CA GLU A 366 -12.66 -20.75 41.69
C GLU A 366 -13.22 -22.18 41.50
N THR A 367 -14.02 -22.38 40.45
CA THR A 367 -14.54 -23.72 40.12
C THR A 367 -13.41 -24.67 39.73
N LEU A 368 -12.40 -24.18 39.01
CA LEU A 368 -11.24 -24.98 38.60
C LEU A 368 -10.35 -25.36 39.79
N ASP A 369 -10.09 -24.40 40.69
CA ASP A 369 -9.33 -24.66 41.93
C ASP A 369 -10.08 -25.67 42.82
N LYS A 370 -11.40 -25.50 42.98
CA LYS A 370 -12.25 -26.42 43.76
C LYS A 370 -12.26 -27.84 43.21
N ASN A 371 -12.25 -27.98 41.88
CA ASN A 371 -12.23 -29.28 41.21
C ASN A 371 -10.83 -29.90 41.15
N GLY A 372 -9.79 -29.23 41.66
CA GLY A 372 -8.42 -29.73 41.66
C GLY A 372 -7.79 -29.78 40.26
N CYS A 373 -8.28 -28.97 39.33
CA CYS A 373 -7.73 -28.94 37.96
C CYS A 373 -6.35 -28.30 37.97
N LEU A 374 -5.43 -28.87 37.19
CA LEU A 374 -4.11 -28.31 36.95
C LEU A 374 -4.20 -27.39 35.73
N GLY A 375 -3.76 -26.14 35.83
CA GLY A 375 -3.85 -25.23 34.69
C GLY A 375 -3.12 -23.92 34.85
N ILE A 376 -2.94 -23.22 33.74
CA ILE A 376 -2.40 -21.86 33.68
C ILE A 376 -3.50 -20.97 33.10
N VAL A 377 -3.78 -19.86 33.78
CA VAL A 377 -4.74 -18.86 33.34
C VAL A 377 -4.04 -17.52 33.20
N SER A 378 -3.97 -16.97 31.99
CA SER A 378 -3.55 -15.60 31.73
C SER A 378 -4.77 -14.67 31.66
N THR A 379 -4.65 -13.47 32.23
CA THR A 379 -5.74 -12.49 32.27
C THR A 379 -5.20 -11.06 32.38
N HIS A 380 -5.87 -10.13 31.69
CA HIS A 380 -5.67 -8.69 31.85
C HIS A 380 -6.68 -8.07 32.86
N LEU A 381 -7.57 -8.87 33.44
CA LEU A 381 -8.62 -8.41 34.34
C LEU A 381 -8.07 -8.26 35.77
N HIS A 382 -7.40 -7.13 36.06
CA HIS A 382 -6.85 -6.86 37.39
C HIS A 382 -7.89 -6.92 38.53
N GLY A 383 -9.17 -6.67 38.22
CA GLY A 383 -10.26 -6.76 39.20
C GLY A 383 -10.46 -8.18 39.77
N ILE A 384 -9.94 -9.22 39.11
CA ILE A 384 -10.09 -10.61 39.57
C ILE A 384 -9.43 -10.83 40.93
N PHE A 385 -8.34 -10.10 41.19
CA PHE A 385 -7.59 -10.18 42.45
C PHE A 385 -8.29 -9.48 43.62
N ALA A 386 -9.31 -8.67 43.35
CA ALA A 386 -10.11 -7.98 44.36
C ALA A 386 -11.43 -8.71 44.67
N LEU A 387 -11.75 -9.78 43.96
CA LEU A 387 -12.94 -10.59 44.21
C LEU A 387 -12.74 -11.49 45.44
N PRO A 388 -13.79 -11.72 46.26
CA PRO A 388 -13.73 -12.62 47.41
C PRO A 388 -13.81 -14.10 46.97
N LEU A 389 -12.78 -14.57 46.26
CA LEU A 389 -12.69 -15.96 45.76
C LEU A 389 -12.08 -16.89 46.82
N ASN A 390 -12.59 -18.11 46.93
CA ASN A 390 -12.08 -19.15 47.83
C ASN A 390 -11.09 -20.07 47.11
N LEU A 391 -9.86 -19.57 46.93
CA LEU A 391 -8.77 -20.27 46.25
C LEU A 391 -7.80 -20.89 47.27
N LYS A 392 -7.53 -22.20 47.17
CA LYS A 392 -6.67 -22.94 48.10
C LYS A 392 -5.33 -23.36 47.50
N SER A 393 -5.29 -23.59 46.19
CA SER A 393 -4.13 -24.19 45.50
C SER A 393 -3.62 -23.33 44.34
N THR A 394 -4.04 -22.07 44.28
CA THR A 394 -3.67 -21.14 43.21
C THR A 394 -2.44 -20.31 43.61
N VAL A 395 -1.47 -20.19 42.69
CA VAL A 395 -0.29 -19.32 42.83
C VAL A 395 -0.37 -18.21 41.79
N TYR A 396 -0.12 -16.98 42.23
CA TYR A 396 -0.09 -15.83 41.33
C TYR A 396 1.32 -15.63 40.77
N LYS A 397 1.38 -15.47 39.45
CA LYS A 397 2.59 -15.21 38.70
C LYS A 397 2.39 -13.97 37.83
N ALA A 398 3.46 -13.22 37.63
CA ALA A 398 3.49 -12.05 36.77
C ALA A 398 4.71 -12.09 35.85
N MET A 399 4.63 -11.44 34.69
CA MET A 399 5.80 -11.25 33.84
C MET A 399 6.68 -10.17 34.46
N GLY A 400 7.97 -10.48 34.65
CA GLY A 400 8.94 -9.56 35.21
C GLY A 400 9.21 -8.38 34.28
N THR A 401 9.53 -7.24 34.88
CA THR A 401 9.86 -6.00 34.17
C THR A 401 11.06 -5.33 34.82
N GLU A 402 11.95 -4.78 34.01
CA GLU A 402 13.12 -4.01 34.45
C GLU A 402 13.04 -2.59 33.91
N TYR A 403 13.42 -1.62 34.74
CA TYR A 403 13.47 -0.22 34.33
C TYR A 403 14.87 0.12 33.84
N VAL A 404 15.03 0.34 32.54
CA VAL A 404 16.31 0.63 31.89
C VAL A 404 16.16 1.88 31.03
N ASP A 405 17.02 2.89 31.25
CA ASP A 405 17.06 4.15 30.48
C ASP A 405 15.72 4.90 30.40
N GLY A 406 14.94 4.90 31.49
CA GLY A 406 13.65 5.59 31.52
C GLY A 406 12.51 4.83 30.84
N GLN A 407 12.71 3.56 30.49
CA GLN A 407 11.69 2.69 29.90
C GLN A 407 11.58 1.37 30.66
N THR A 408 10.34 0.96 30.93
CA THR A 408 10.05 -0.35 31.50
C THR A 408 10.11 -1.41 30.38
N LYS A 409 11.05 -2.34 30.47
CA LYS A 409 11.23 -3.44 29.51
C LYS A 409 10.81 -4.77 30.15
N PRO A 410 10.05 -5.62 29.45
CA PRO A 410 9.75 -6.96 29.94
C PRO A 410 11.04 -7.79 29.99
N THR A 411 11.25 -8.52 31.09
CA THR A 411 12.40 -9.43 31.25
C THR A 411 12.14 -10.81 30.64
N TRP A 412 10.88 -11.08 30.27
CA TRP A 412 10.39 -12.38 29.81
C TRP A 412 10.52 -13.51 30.84
N LYS A 413 10.78 -13.18 32.12
CA LYS A 413 10.86 -14.13 33.23
C LYS A 413 9.60 -14.10 34.08
N LEU A 414 9.10 -15.26 34.48
CA LEU A 414 7.91 -15.40 35.32
C LEU A 414 8.26 -15.25 36.80
N ILE A 415 7.83 -14.15 37.42
CA ILE A 415 8.09 -13.85 38.83
C ILE A 415 6.85 -14.15 39.70
N ASP A 416 7.07 -14.39 40.99
CA ASP A 416 5.98 -14.52 41.97
C ASP A 416 5.30 -13.17 42.19
N GLY A 417 3.96 -13.17 42.19
CA GLY A 417 3.16 -12.00 42.52
C GLY A 417 2.11 -11.64 41.48
N ILE A 418 1.57 -10.43 41.61
CA ILE A 418 0.48 -9.89 40.80
C ILE A 418 0.97 -8.61 40.13
N CYS A 419 0.83 -8.52 38.82
CA CYS A 419 1.03 -7.27 38.10
C CYS A 419 -0.20 -6.37 38.29
N ARG A 420 -0.03 -5.23 38.96
CA ARG A 420 -1.09 -4.22 39.19
C ARG A 420 -0.93 -2.99 38.30
N GLU A 421 0.18 -2.89 37.59
CA GLU A 421 0.50 -1.76 36.73
C GLU A 421 0.35 -2.20 35.27
N SER A 422 -0.42 -1.43 34.51
CA SER A 422 -0.59 -1.66 33.08
C SER A 422 0.43 -0.82 32.33
N LEU A 423 1.27 -1.46 31.52
CA LEU A 423 2.19 -0.79 30.61
C LEU A 423 1.48 -0.21 29.38
N ALA A 424 0.15 -0.11 29.39
CA ALA A 424 -0.63 0.31 28.23
C ALA A 424 -0.26 1.72 27.75
N PHE A 425 -0.07 2.69 28.66
CA PHE A 425 0.30 4.06 28.29
C PHE A 425 1.74 4.14 27.76
N GLU A 426 2.69 3.46 28.42
CA GLU A 426 4.08 3.37 27.96
C GLU A 426 4.19 2.67 26.58
N THR A 427 3.40 1.62 26.36
CA THR A 427 3.32 0.90 25.08
C THR A 427 2.72 1.81 24.01
N ALA A 428 1.64 2.53 24.30
CA ALA A 428 1.02 3.47 23.36
C ALA A 428 2.01 4.57 22.93
N LYS A 429 2.82 5.08 23.87
CA LYS A 429 3.89 6.04 23.59
C LYS A 429 4.92 5.47 22.62
N LYS A 430 5.35 4.23 22.86
CA LYS A 430 6.31 3.52 22.00
C LYS A 430 5.77 3.29 20.59
N GLU A 431 4.48 2.98 20.47
CA GLU A 431 3.79 2.78 19.18
C GLU A 431 3.46 4.10 18.45
N GLY A 432 3.92 5.24 18.97
CA GLY A 432 3.86 6.54 18.30
C GLY A 432 2.58 7.34 18.54
N VAL A 433 1.78 6.98 19.55
CA VAL A 433 0.63 7.78 19.99
C VAL A 433 1.14 9.13 20.53
N PRO A 434 0.55 10.27 20.12
CA PRO A 434 1.00 11.59 20.57
C PRO A 434 0.97 11.72 22.10
N GLU A 435 2.03 12.29 22.67
CA GLU A 435 2.18 12.47 24.12
C GLU A 435 1.00 13.21 24.76
N THR A 436 0.44 14.19 24.05
CA THR A 436 -0.72 14.98 24.50
C THR A 436 -1.98 14.13 24.68
N VAL A 437 -2.17 13.10 23.85
CA VAL A 437 -3.28 12.15 23.96
C VAL A 437 -3.06 11.23 25.17
N ILE A 438 -1.82 10.79 25.39
CA ILE A 438 -1.45 9.92 26.50
C ILE A 438 -1.62 10.65 27.83
N GLN A 439 -1.08 11.87 27.96
CA GLN A 439 -1.27 12.72 29.13
C GLN A 439 -2.75 12.92 29.44
N ARG A 440 -3.56 13.20 28.42
CA ARG A 440 -5.01 13.34 28.61
C ARG A 440 -5.67 12.03 29.06
N ALA A 441 -5.23 10.88 28.53
CA ALA A 441 -5.74 9.57 28.91
C ALA A 441 -5.34 9.21 30.35
N GLU A 442 -4.13 9.55 30.79
CA GLU A 442 -3.65 9.42 32.17
C GLU A 442 -4.49 10.27 33.14
N ASP A 443 -4.74 11.54 32.81
CA ASP A 443 -5.61 12.42 33.60
C ASP A 443 -7.02 11.84 33.78
N LEU A 444 -7.59 11.32 32.68
CA LEU A 444 -8.90 10.69 32.69
C LEU A 444 -8.90 9.42 33.55
N TYR A 445 -7.87 8.58 33.41
CA TYR A 445 -7.72 7.37 34.21
C TYR A 445 -7.63 7.68 35.70
N LEU A 446 -6.80 8.65 36.09
CA LEU A 446 -6.68 9.12 37.47
C LEU A 446 -8.00 9.70 38.01
N SER A 447 -8.75 10.43 37.19
CA SER A 447 -10.02 11.03 37.61
C SER A 447 -11.12 10.00 37.90
N VAL A 448 -11.17 8.91 37.12
CA VAL A 448 -12.21 7.87 37.21
C VAL A 448 -11.83 6.79 38.21
N TYR A 449 -10.55 6.39 38.25
CA TYR A 449 -10.08 5.23 39.03
C TYR A 449 -9.19 5.60 40.21
N GLY A 450 -8.60 6.80 40.26
CA GLY A 450 -7.70 7.23 41.33
C GLY A 450 -8.39 7.46 42.69
N LYS A 451 -9.72 7.65 42.73
CA LYS A 451 -10.48 7.87 43.98
C LYS A 451 -10.82 6.59 44.76
N LYS A 452 -10.57 5.39 44.23
CA LYS A 452 -10.88 4.12 44.93
C LYS A 452 -9.81 3.65 45.92
N ASN A 453 -8.64 4.29 45.97
CA ASN A 453 -7.54 3.91 46.86
C ASN A 453 -7.45 4.75 48.15
N SER A 454 -8.45 5.58 48.48
CA SER A 454 -8.39 6.54 49.61
C SER A 454 -9.53 6.44 50.62
N VAL A 455 -10.12 5.26 50.84
CA VAL A 455 -11.08 5.06 51.95
C VAL A 455 -10.65 3.89 52.84
N GLU A 456 -9.61 4.13 53.63
CA GLU A 456 -9.44 3.51 54.95
C GLU A 456 -9.03 4.62 55.93
N LYS A 457 -10.02 5.28 56.54
CA LYS A 457 -10.00 5.85 57.90
C LYS A 457 -11.20 6.81 58.10
N GLY A 458 -11.98 6.57 59.15
CA GLY A 458 -12.75 7.61 59.85
C GLY A 458 -14.26 7.41 59.87
N ASP A 459 -14.77 7.16 61.07
CA ASP A 459 -16.14 6.89 61.48
C ASP A 459 -17.16 8.05 61.31
N ALA A 460 -18.43 7.61 61.22
CA ALA A 460 -19.65 8.16 61.85
C ALA A 460 -20.42 9.38 61.27
N LYS A 461 -21.62 9.02 60.76
CA LYS A 461 -22.99 9.54 61.02
C LYS A 461 -23.66 10.54 60.06
N ASP A 462 -24.94 10.18 59.83
CA ASP A 462 -26.11 10.90 59.25
C ASP A 462 -26.04 11.31 57.78
N GLY A 463 -27.02 11.09 56.92
CA GLY A 463 -28.37 10.53 56.98
C GLY A 463 -29.11 10.99 55.73
N GLN A 464 -30.20 10.29 55.37
CA GLN A 464 -31.21 10.62 54.35
C GLN A 464 -31.04 10.05 52.89
N LEU A 465 -31.87 9.02 52.66
CA LEU A 465 -32.51 8.51 51.43
C LEU A 465 -32.98 9.65 50.46
N CYS A 466 -33.17 9.48 49.15
CA CYS A 466 -33.93 8.44 48.43
C CYS A 466 -33.73 8.62 46.90
N SER A 467 -33.47 7.53 46.16
CA SER A 467 -34.36 6.88 45.17
C SER A 467 -34.35 7.49 43.76
N ASP A 468 -34.04 6.66 42.77
CA ASP A 468 -34.99 6.41 41.67
C ASP A 468 -34.69 5.07 40.97
N THR A 469 -35.74 4.27 40.90
CA THR A 469 -35.83 2.97 40.25
C THR A 469 -36.30 3.18 38.81
N MET A 470 -35.70 2.49 37.83
CA MET A 470 -36.41 2.16 36.59
C MET A 470 -36.33 0.66 36.30
N VAL A 471 -37.51 0.07 36.25
CA VAL A 471 -37.86 -1.33 36.01
C VAL A 471 -37.78 -1.63 34.50
N TYR A 472 -37.16 -2.75 34.11
CA TYR A 472 -37.31 -3.32 32.76
C TYR A 472 -38.40 -4.39 32.78
N GLY A 473 -39.43 -4.19 31.94
CA GLY A 473 -40.49 -5.15 31.68
C GLY A 473 -40.09 -6.22 30.67
N SER A 474 -40.64 -7.42 30.88
CA SER A 474 -40.51 -8.63 30.07
C SER A 474 -41.45 -8.65 28.86
N HIS A 475 -41.00 -9.23 27.76
CA HIS A 475 -41.88 -9.82 26.74
C HIS A 475 -41.28 -11.13 26.22
N GLU A 476 -41.90 -12.24 26.66
CA GLU A 476 -41.87 -13.53 25.98
C GLU A 476 -42.92 -13.51 24.85
N ALA A 477 -42.57 -14.04 23.68
CA ALA A 477 -43.53 -14.49 22.69
C ALA A 477 -43.03 -15.78 22.02
N ASN A 478 -43.97 -16.71 21.89
CA ASN A 478 -43.82 -18.14 21.65
C ASN A 478 -43.26 -18.54 20.28
N LEU A 479 -42.43 -19.58 20.29
CA LEU A 479 -41.99 -20.35 19.13
C LEU A 479 -43.05 -21.40 18.79
N GLN A 480 -43.63 -21.35 17.59
CA GLN A 480 -44.33 -22.49 16.98
C GLN A 480 -43.49 -23.11 15.87
N ARG A 481 -43.37 -24.43 15.94
CA ARG A 481 -42.68 -25.35 15.03
C ARG A 481 -43.47 -25.51 13.73
N SER A 482 -42.78 -25.44 12.59
CA SER A 482 -43.15 -26.17 11.37
C SER A 482 -41.90 -26.63 10.63
N ASN A 483 -41.63 -27.93 10.69
CA ASN A 483 -40.66 -28.64 9.85
C ASN A 483 -41.26 -28.84 8.45
N THR A 484 -40.57 -28.39 7.39
CA THR A 484 -40.38 -29.18 6.16
C THR A 484 -39.37 -28.51 5.21
N GLN A 485 -38.40 -29.30 4.73
CA GLN A 485 -37.51 -29.09 3.58
C GLN A 485 -36.34 -28.10 3.72
N THR A 486 -35.20 -28.58 4.27
CA THR A 486 -33.92 -27.85 4.27
C THR A 486 -32.74 -28.79 4.01
N GLU A 487 -32.59 -29.29 2.78
CA GLU A 487 -31.37 -30.02 2.38
C GLU A 487 -30.72 -29.51 1.09
N SER A 488 -31.05 -28.31 0.62
CA SER A 488 -30.35 -27.69 -0.52
C SER A 488 -29.93 -26.22 -0.33
N PHE A 489 -30.14 -25.64 0.85
CA PHE A 489 -29.81 -24.23 1.15
C PHE A 489 -28.50 -24.01 1.95
N HIS A 490 -27.87 -25.06 2.49
CA HIS A 490 -26.69 -24.89 3.35
C HIS A 490 -25.42 -24.46 2.60
N HIS A 491 -25.23 -24.88 1.35
CA HIS A 491 -24.01 -24.56 0.60
C HIS A 491 -23.92 -23.10 0.08
N LYS A 492 -25.04 -22.38 -0.03
CA LYS A 492 -25.05 -20.96 -0.43
C LYS A 492 -24.93 -20.00 0.74
N THR A 493 -25.45 -20.38 1.90
CA THR A 493 -25.53 -19.50 3.07
C THR A 493 -24.16 -19.35 3.76
N GLU A 494 -23.39 -20.43 3.88
CA GLU A 494 -22.02 -20.38 4.44
C GLU A 494 -21.04 -19.58 3.57
N SER A 495 -21.16 -19.66 2.23
CA SER A 495 -20.34 -18.86 1.32
C SER A 495 -20.65 -17.37 1.39
N THR A 496 -21.88 -16.99 1.73
CA THR A 496 -22.30 -15.59 1.82
C THR A 496 -21.85 -14.98 3.15
N ILE A 497 -21.95 -15.74 4.25
CA ILE A 497 -21.48 -15.34 5.59
C ILE A 497 -19.96 -15.19 5.62
N ALA A 498 -19.20 -16.12 5.02
CA ALA A 498 -17.75 -16.04 4.97
C ALA A 498 -17.25 -14.80 4.20
N MET A 499 -17.93 -14.44 3.10
CA MET A 499 -17.57 -13.26 2.31
C MET A 499 -17.95 -11.95 3.01
N GLU A 500 -18.99 -11.96 3.83
CA GLU A 500 -19.43 -10.80 4.61
C GLU A 500 -18.53 -10.53 5.83
N VAL A 501 -17.98 -11.59 6.44
CA VAL A 501 -16.95 -11.49 7.50
C VAL A 501 -15.65 -10.92 6.94
N VAL A 502 -15.14 -11.47 5.84
CA VAL A 502 -13.93 -10.96 5.15
C VAL A 502 -14.12 -9.51 4.71
N ARG A 503 -15.32 -9.16 4.23
CA ARG A 503 -15.65 -7.77 3.87
C ARG A 503 -15.56 -6.83 5.07
N LYS A 504 -16.10 -7.20 6.24
CA LYS A 504 -16.04 -6.38 7.46
C LYS A 504 -14.62 -6.25 8.01
N GLU A 505 -13.83 -7.31 7.95
CA GLU A 505 -12.41 -7.27 8.34
C GLU A 505 -11.59 -6.34 7.45
N VAL A 506 -11.80 -6.45 6.13
CA VAL A 506 -11.16 -5.57 5.14
C VAL A 506 -11.62 -4.12 5.32
N GLU A 507 -12.92 -3.87 5.55
CA GLU A 507 -13.45 -2.52 5.85
C GLU A 507 -12.82 -1.91 7.11
N SER A 508 -12.66 -2.71 8.17
CA SER A 508 -12.03 -2.29 9.44
C SER A 508 -10.54 -2.00 9.26
N ALA A 509 -9.79 -2.89 8.60
CA ALA A 509 -8.37 -2.72 8.33
C ALA A 509 -8.10 -1.46 7.49
N ILE A 510 -8.86 -1.25 6.42
CA ILE A 510 -8.71 -0.06 5.58
C ILE A 510 -9.04 1.22 6.35
N SER A 511 -10.08 1.22 7.18
CA SER A 511 -10.46 2.39 8.00
C SER A 511 -9.35 2.79 8.96
N VAL A 512 -8.70 1.82 9.62
CA VAL A 512 -7.56 2.06 10.52
C VAL A 512 -6.36 2.64 9.76
N ILE A 513 -6.05 2.10 8.58
CA ILE A 513 -4.92 2.55 7.74
C ILE A 513 -5.11 3.99 7.28
N TYR A 514 -6.31 4.30 6.80
CA TYR A 514 -6.64 5.64 6.31
C TYR A 514 -6.65 6.66 7.45
N GLN A 515 -7.18 6.31 8.63
CA GLN A 515 -7.12 7.16 9.82
C GLN A 515 -5.68 7.40 10.28
N LYS A 516 -4.83 6.37 10.35
CA LYS A 516 -3.40 6.54 10.67
C LYS A 516 -2.71 7.50 9.70
N LYS A 517 -3.05 7.45 8.40
CA LYS A 517 -2.46 8.34 7.38
C LYS A 517 -2.98 9.77 7.46
N LEU A 518 -4.27 9.96 7.71
CA LEU A 518 -4.87 11.28 7.98
C LEU A 518 -4.24 11.95 9.19
N ILE A 519 -4.01 11.19 10.27
CA ILE A 519 -3.32 11.68 11.48
C ILE A 519 -1.87 12.08 11.14
N GLN A 520 -1.18 11.31 10.29
CA GLN A 520 0.18 11.63 9.85
C GLN A 520 0.22 12.92 8.99
N LEU A 521 -0.80 13.16 8.16
CA LEU A 521 -0.88 14.33 7.27
C LEU A 521 -1.38 15.60 7.98
N ASN A 522 -2.30 15.48 8.93
CA ASN A 522 -2.81 16.61 9.73
C ASN A 522 -1.80 17.14 10.75
N ARG A 523 -0.69 16.43 11.03
CA ARG A 523 0.46 16.99 11.76
C ARG A 523 1.15 18.15 11.01
N LEU A 524 0.86 18.36 9.72
CA LEU A 524 1.43 19.44 8.90
C LEU A 524 0.49 20.65 8.72
N LYS A 525 -0.77 20.58 9.16
CA LYS A 525 -1.70 21.71 9.12
C LYS A 525 -2.63 21.67 10.34
N ASP A 526 -2.47 22.62 11.25
CA ASP A 526 -3.46 22.93 12.28
C ASP A 526 -4.76 23.35 11.59
N THR A 527 -5.73 22.43 11.50
CA THR A 527 -7.14 22.78 11.30
C THR A 527 -8.01 21.61 11.76
N SER A 528 -8.84 21.89 12.75
CA SER A 528 -9.77 20.98 13.38
C SER A 528 -11.00 20.74 12.51
N GLU A 529 -10.98 19.69 11.70
CA GLU A 529 -12.21 19.04 11.22
C GLU A 529 -12.01 17.52 11.27
N HIS A 530 -12.63 16.86 12.26
CA HIS A 530 -12.78 15.41 12.27
C HIS A 530 -13.79 15.01 11.19
N ALA A 531 -13.34 14.94 9.93
CA ALA A 531 -14.13 14.36 8.86
C ALA A 531 -14.34 12.86 9.15
N VAL A 532 -15.56 12.48 9.50
CA VAL A 532 -15.97 11.07 9.63
C VAL A 532 -15.80 10.42 8.26
N VAL A 533 -14.75 9.61 8.11
CA VAL A 533 -14.44 8.93 6.86
C VAL A 533 -15.49 7.84 6.62
N ARG A 534 -16.20 7.91 5.50
CA ARG A 534 -17.17 6.89 5.08
C ARG A 534 -16.54 5.96 4.06
N CYS A 535 -16.42 4.68 4.41
CA CYS A 535 -16.23 3.60 3.44
C CYS A 535 -17.53 3.40 2.67
N PHE A 536 -17.43 3.26 1.35
CA PHE A 536 -18.58 2.98 0.51
C PHE A 536 -18.39 1.65 -0.20
N ALA A 537 -19.47 0.88 -0.28
CA ALA A 537 -19.47 -0.40 -0.95
C ALA A 537 -20.33 -0.37 -2.21
N ILE A 538 -19.91 -1.14 -3.20
CA ILE A 538 -20.60 -1.32 -4.47
C ILE A 538 -20.84 -2.82 -4.61
N ALA A 539 -22.10 -3.23 -4.45
CA ALA A 539 -22.48 -4.63 -4.54
C ALA A 539 -22.37 -5.15 -5.98
N ALA A 540 -22.50 -6.47 -6.13
CA ALA A 540 -22.54 -7.11 -7.44
C ALA A 540 -23.64 -6.46 -8.30
N ARG A 541 -23.26 -5.93 -9.47
CA ARG A 541 -24.13 -5.23 -10.46
C ARG A 541 -24.52 -3.79 -10.14
N GLU A 542 -24.06 -3.20 -9.04
CA GLU A 542 -24.26 -1.77 -8.75
C GLU A 542 -23.21 -0.89 -9.43
N GLN A 543 -23.54 0.37 -9.73
CA GLN A 543 -22.59 1.37 -10.22
C GLN A 543 -22.28 2.39 -9.12
N PRO A 544 -21.07 2.99 -9.11
CA PRO A 544 -20.75 4.05 -8.17
C PRO A 544 -21.68 5.26 -8.36
N PRO A 545 -22.01 6.01 -7.30
CA PRO A 545 -22.86 7.18 -7.43
C PRO A 545 -22.20 8.28 -8.29
N PRO A 546 -22.99 9.11 -9.01
CA PRO A 546 -22.46 10.15 -9.92
C PRO A 546 -21.57 11.20 -9.25
N SER A 547 -21.62 11.32 -7.92
CA SER A 547 -20.83 12.27 -7.13
C SER A 547 -19.32 11.98 -7.09
N ILE A 548 -18.86 10.87 -7.69
CA ILE A 548 -17.44 10.43 -7.66
C ILE A 548 -16.71 10.75 -8.98
N ILE A 549 -17.43 11.26 -9.99
CA ILE A 549 -16.85 11.57 -11.30
C ILE A 549 -15.75 12.65 -11.12
N GLY A 550 -14.51 12.30 -11.46
CA GLY A 550 -13.34 13.19 -11.34
C GLY A 550 -12.70 13.24 -9.95
N VAL A 551 -13.15 12.40 -9.01
CA VAL A 551 -12.59 12.33 -7.65
C VAL A 551 -11.59 11.17 -7.58
N SER A 552 -10.35 11.46 -7.14
CA SER A 552 -9.37 10.40 -6.88
C SER A 552 -9.87 9.48 -5.76
N CYS A 553 -9.82 8.18 -6.01
CA CYS A 553 -10.26 7.17 -5.06
C CYS A 553 -9.34 5.96 -5.06
N VAL A 554 -9.32 5.28 -3.91
CA VAL A 554 -8.69 3.97 -3.74
C VAL A 554 -9.79 2.96 -3.53
N TYR A 555 -9.74 1.85 -4.24
CA TYR A 555 -10.73 0.79 -4.17
C TYR A 555 -10.08 -0.57 -3.92
N VAL A 556 -10.82 -1.44 -3.23
CA VAL A 556 -10.50 -2.84 -3.04
C VAL A 556 -11.61 -3.66 -3.69
N MET A 557 -11.22 -4.46 -4.68
CA MET A 557 -12.09 -5.42 -5.35
C MET A 557 -11.98 -6.77 -4.65
N LEU A 558 -13.12 -7.25 -4.18
CA LEU A 558 -13.31 -8.61 -3.66
C LEU A 558 -13.63 -9.52 -4.84
N ARG A 559 -12.66 -10.33 -5.25
CA ARG A 559 -12.82 -11.25 -6.38
C ARG A 559 -13.56 -12.52 -5.96
N PRO A 560 -14.28 -13.18 -6.89
CA PRO A 560 -14.98 -14.44 -6.59
C PRO A 560 -14.06 -15.62 -6.18
N ASP A 561 -12.77 -15.55 -6.51
CA ASP A 561 -11.74 -16.52 -6.12
C ASP A 561 -11.14 -16.26 -4.73
N LYS A 562 -11.80 -15.44 -3.90
CA LYS A 562 -11.39 -15.03 -2.55
C LYS A 562 -10.07 -14.23 -2.48
N LYS A 563 -9.56 -13.76 -3.62
CA LYS A 563 -8.39 -12.87 -3.66
C LYS A 563 -8.81 -11.40 -3.60
N LEU A 564 -7.95 -10.58 -3.02
CA LEU A 564 -8.15 -9.14 -2.96
C LEU A 564 -7.35 -8.46 -4.07
N TYR A 565 -7.95 -7.46 -4.72
CA TYR A 565 -7.23 -6.57 -5.63
C TYR A 565 -7.41 -5.14 -5.17
N VAL A 566 -6.30 -4.47 -4.87
CA VAL A 566 -6.30 -3.05 -4.52
C VAL A 566 -5.92 -2.25 -5.75
N GLY A 567 -6.61 -1.14 -5.98
CA GLY A 567 -6.29 -0.22 -7.07
C GLY A 567 -6.66 1.22 -6.73
N GLN A 568 -6.06 2.16 -7.43
CA GLN A 568 -6.48 3.58 -7.42
C GLN A 568 -7.04 4.01 -8.78
N THR A 569 -7.91 5.02 -8.81
CA THR A 569 -8.45 5.62 -10.04
C THR A 569 -9.09 6.99 -9.77
N ASP A 570 -9.20 7.83 -10.79
CA ASP A 570 -10.09 9.03 -10.78
C ASP A 570 -11.41 8.76 -11.51
N ASP A 571 -11.47 7.65 -12.23
CA ASP A 571 -12.66 7.18 -12.95
C ASP A 571 -13.02 5.81 -12.39
N LEU A 572 -13.74 5.82 -11.27
CA LEU A 572 -14.15 4.60 -10.59
C LEU A 572 -15.14 3.80 -11.43
N ASP A 573 -16.04 4.49 -12.15
CA ASP A 573 -17.05 3.85 -12.98
C ASP A 573 -16.42 3.09 -14.15
N GLY A 574 -15.55 3.74 -14.93
CA GLY A 574 -14.82 3.09 -16.02
C GLY A 574 -13.96 1.92 -15.54
N ARG A 575 -13.36 2.04 -14.36
CA ARG A 575 -12.53 0.97 -13.78
C ARG A 575 -13.34 -0.24 -13.34
N ILE A 576 -14.51 -0.03 -12.72
CA ILE A 576 -15.44 -1.11 -12.34
C ILE A 576 -15.97 -1.83 -13.58
N ARG A 577 -16.38 -1.09 -14.63
CA ARG A 577 -16.82 -1.68 -15.90
C ARG A 577 -15.72 -2.55 -16.53
N THR A 578 -14.47 -2.06 -16.52
CA THR A 578 -13.32 -2.79 -17.07
C THR A 578 -13.05 -4.09 -16.31
N HIS A 579 -13.11 -4.08 -14.98
CA HIS A 579 -12.91 -5.29 -14.18
C HIS A 579 -14.06 -6.29 -14.35
N ARG A 580 -15.32 -5.84 -14.39
CA ARG A 580 -16.49 -6.72 -14.56
C ARG A 580 -16.66 -7.27 -15.98
N ALA A 581 -16.03 -6.65 -16.98
CA ALA A 581 -16.01 -7.15 -18.35
C ALA A 581 -15.13 -8.41 -18.51
N LYS A 582 -14.24 -8.71 -17.55
CA LYS A 582 -13.41 -9.92 -17.56
C LYS A 582 -14.24 -11.16 -17.22
N GLU A 583 -13.91 -12.28 -17.84
CA GLU A 583 -14.57 -13.56 -17.63
C GLU A 583 -14.45 -13.99 -16.15
N GLY A 584 -15.56 -14.42 -15.55
CA GLY A 584 -15.63 -14.79 -14.13
C GLY A 584 -15.70 -13.63 -13.13
N MET A 585 -15.60 -12.36 -13.54
CA MET A 585 -15.58 -11.18 -12.65
C MET A 585 -16.90 -10.40 -12.57
N GLN A 586 -17.96 -10.90 -13.21
CA GLN A 586 -19.24 -10.18 -13.34
C GLN A 586 -19.93 -9.90 -11.98
N THR A 587 -19.63 -10.71 -10.95
CA THR A 587 -20.18 -10.58 -9.59
C THR A 587 -19.21 -9.95 -8.59
N ALA A 588 -18.07 -9.41 -9.04
CA ALA A 588 -17.10 -8.77 -8.17
C ALA A 588 -17.72 -7.56 -7.45
N SER A 589 -17.48 -7.48 -6.14
CA SER A 589 -17.90 -6.37 -5.27
C SER A 589 -16.69 -5.48 -4.96
N PHE A 590 -16.96 -4.20 -4.72
CA PHE A 590 -15.92 -3.20 -4.53
C PHE A 590 -16.17 -2.43 -3.24
N LEU A 591 -15.09 -2.11 -2.53
CA LEU A 591 -15.05 -1.12 -1.46
C LEU A 591 -14.22 0.04 -1.96
N TYR A 592 -14.63 1.29 -1.72
CA TYR A 592 -13.84 2.44 -2.15
C TYR A 592 -13.88 3.59 -1.14
N TYR A 593 -12.83 4.40 -1.22
CA TYR A 593 -12.61 5.61 -0.43
C TYR A 593 -12.23 6.75 -1.35
N THR A 594 -12.86 7.90 -1.15
CA THR A 594 -12.48 9.15 -1.81
C THR A 594 -11.28 9.76 -1.10
N VAL A 595 -10.30 10.23 -1.86
CA VAL A 595 -9.07 10.80 -1.31
C VAL A 595 -8.73 12.11 -2.02
N PRO A 596 -8.10 13.08 -1.32
CA PRO A 596 -7.72 14.35 -1.93
C PRO A 596 -6.50 14.16 -2.84
N GLY A 597 -6.77 13.80 -4.10
CA GLY A 597 -5.80 13.73 -5.18
C GLY A 597 -5.04 12.40 -5.32
N LYS A 598 -4.44 12.21 -6.51
CA LYS A 598 -3.73 10.97 -6.91
C LYS A 598 -2.53 10.62 -6.05
N SER A 599 -1.78 11.62 -5.59
CA SER A 599 -0.58 11.38 -4.79
C SER A 599 -0.93 10.60 -3.52
N MET A 600 -1.99 11.03 -2.84
CA MET A 600 -2.52 10.31 -1.68
C MET A 600 -3.12 8.96 -2.04
N ALA A 601 -3.85 8.87 -3.16
CA ALA A 601 -4.39 7.59 -3.64
C ALA A 601 -3.29 6.54 -3.86
N CYS A 602 -2.14 6.95 -4.40
CA CYS A 602 -1.02 6.06 -4.72
C CYS A 602 -0.31 5.56 -3.45
N GLN A 603 -0.13 6.46 -2.47
CA GLN A 603 0.44 6.10 -1.18
C GLN A 603 -0.47 5.13 -0.41
N LEU A 604 -1.78 5.38 -0.42
CA LEU A 604 -2.77 4.54 0.25
C LEU A 604 -2.93 3.18 -0.43
N GLU A 605 -2.94 3.14 -1.76
CA GLU A 605 -2.89 1.88 -2.53
C GLU A 605 -1.70 1.02 -2.08
N THR A 606 -0.51 1.61 -2.00
CA THR A 606 0.71 0.89 -1.60
C THR A 606 0.61 0.36 -0.17
N LEU A 607 0.11 1.18 0.76
CA LEU A 607 -0.07 0.77 2.16
C LEU A 607 -1.11 -0.36 2.29
N LEU A 608 -2.21 -0.27 1.55
CA LEU A 608 -3.24 -1.30 1.53
C LEU A 608 -2.76 -2.61 0.95
N ILE A 609 -1.96 -2.58 -0.12
CA ILE A 609 -1.36 -3.78 -0.70
C ILE A 609 -0.43 -4.46 0.32
N ASN A 610 0.40 -3.69 1.03
CA ASN A 610 1.33 -4.24 2.00
C ASN A 610 0.62 -4.92 3.17
N GLN A 611 -0.45 -4.32 3.70
CA GLN A 611 -1.17 -4.87 4.86
C GLN A 611 -2.18 -5.95 4.51
N LEU A 612 -2.83 -5.88 3.34
CA LEU A 612 -3.79 -6.90 2.89
C LEU A 612 -3.11 -8.10 2.21
N SER A 613 -1.79 -8.08 2.05
CA SER A 613 -1.01 -9.19 1.47
C SER A 613 -1.15 -10.52 2.23
N GLY A 614 -1.52 -10.47 3.52
CA GLY A 614 -1.84 -11.64 4.34
C GLY A 614 -3.24 -12.24 4.14
N HIS A 615 -4.09 -11.65 3.28
CA HIS A 615 -5.46 -12.10 3.04
C HIS A 615 -5.70 -12.71 1.66
N GLY A 616 -4.62 -12.98 0.89
CA GLY A 616 -4.65 -13.76 -0.35
C GLY A 616 -4.50 -12.98 -1.65
#